data_AF-A0A444V1G1-F1
#
_entry.id   AF-A0A444V1G1-F1
#
_cell.length_a   1.000
_cell.length_b   1.000
_cell.length_c   1.000
_cell.angle_alpha   90.00
_cell.angle_beta   90.00
_cell.angle_gamma   90.00
#
_symmetry.space_group_name_H-M   'P 1'
#
loop_
_entity.id
_entity.type
_entity.pdbx_description
1 polymer ?
#
loop_
_entity_poly.entity_id
_entity_poly.type
_entity_poly.pdbx_seq_one_letter_code
_entity_poly.pdbx_strand_id
1 'polypeptide(L)'
;MLTNPVLVENAAIMLTNPVLVESLVVFSIVLCVHSVIWNQLSWCAIALAIQAFYVQHKWDRLLKSGGAVFQFRPSANSGILPACMVMPLIGMAVKERCQDSGNVFFERFSLVVTATGMALALFLSLIALGITRPVPTNTCVISGIASSAVLYTIKQILTVSEVVEVLEVLLIFVYLSLILLYLLPRCFTPGEALIIVGGISFVINQLIKRSLNASEAKGDPVNYFLLVAVVGSLLLGIFFSLLFCFLESETWVSSLFFHMMTAVLGLGIILPWLALLIHRHPIMWLLDFMLHSQTRIYLLGYWVFLAALASVIVLHQNSKRSSMSKKHQASTLVRKYFHLIVVATYVPGLIYDRQLLHVASVGCLVVFMLLEYVRYFRIRPTGQLLRQLLTLFLDERDSGPLILTHIYLLLGVSLPIWLFPGPCTPKGTLPGAGALVPYAGVLAVGVGDTVASVFGSTLGEIRWPGTKKTVEGTATSIFAQIIAVALLLIFDGTVNLNTSYSWIVGSITLVSLLEAYTSQIDNLMLPLYLFVLLMI
;
A
#
# COMPACT_ATOMS: atom_id res chain seq x y z
N MET A 1 -50.04 1.69 -4.74
CA MET A 1 -48.57 1.56 -4.80
C MET A 1 -48.15 0.51 -3.78
N LEU A 2 -48.18 -0.76 -4.17
CA LEU A 2 -47.72 -1.87 -3.35
C LEU A 2 -46.21 -2.00 -3.57
N THR A 3 -45.41 -1.66 -2.56
CA THR A 3 -44.00 -2.04 -2.49
C THR A 3 -43.93 -3.56 -2.49
N ASN A 4 -43.48 -4.14 -3.60
CA ASN A 4 -43.42 -5.58 -3.80
C ASN A 4 -42.49 -6.18 -2.71
N PRO A 5 -43.00 -6.98 -1.75
CA PRO A 5 -42.23 -7.43 -0.60
C PRO A 5 -41.00 -8.25 -0.99
N VAL A 6 -41.07 -8.97 -2.11
CA VAL A 6 -39.93 -9.72 -2.68
C VAL A 6 -38.81 -8.81 -3.16
N LEU A 7 -39.11 -7.61 -3.69
CA LEU A 7 -38.09 -6.64 -4.09
C LEU A 7 -37.43 -5.99 -2.87
N VAL A 8 -38.21 -5.73 -1.81
CA VAL A 8 -37.69 -5.18 -0.55
C VAL A 8 -36.82 -6.21 0.17
N GLU A 9 -37.25 -7.47 0.21
CA GLU A 9 -36.51 -8.58 0.81
C GLU A 9 -35.22 -8.88 0.01
N ASN A 10 -35.28 -8.90 -1.32
CA ASN A 10 -34.09 -9.04 -2.16
C ASN A 10 -33.13 -7.86 -2.02
N ALA A 11 -33.62 -6.62 -1.91
CA ALA A 11 -32.79 -5.44 -1.66
C ALA A 11 -32.14 -5.50 -0.26
N ALA A 12 -32.87 -5.94 0.76
CA ALA A 12 -32.35 -6.13 2.11
C ALA A 12 -31.27 -7.22 2.14
N ILE A 13 -31.47 -8.36 1.46
CA ILE A 13 -30.47 -9.42 1.31
C ILE A 13 -29.25 -8.91 0.53
N MET A 14 -29.43 -8.09 -0.50
CA MET A 14 -28.33 -7.50 -1.28
C MET A 14 -27.47 -6.54 -0.44
N LEU A 15 -28.09 -5.74 0.43
CA LEU A 15 -27.43 -4.84 1.39
C LEU A 15 -26.74 -5.59 2.54
N THR A 16 -27.08 -6.86 2.80
CA THR A 16 -26.36 -7.70 3.78
C THR A 16 -25.07 -8.33 3.25
N ASN A 17 -24.79 -8.27 1.94
CA ASN A 17 -23.53 -8.78 1.39
C ASN A 17 -22.45 -7.69 1.43
N PRO A 18 -21.46 -7.78 2.35
CA PRO A 18 -20.47 -6.73 2.54
C PRO A 18 -19.59 -6.51 1.31
N VAL A 19 -19.38 -7.55 0.49
CA VAL A 19 -18.60 -7.49 -0.75
C VAL A 19 -19.27 -6.59 -1.79
N LEU A 20 -20.59 -6.61 -1.85
CA LEU A 20 -21.35 -5.79 -2.78
C LEU A 20 -21.32 -4.31 -2.38
N VAL A 21 -21.42 -4.03 -1.08
CA VAL A 21 -21.33 -2.65 -0.57
C VAL A 21 -19.91 -2.11 -0.72
N GLU A 22 -18.87 -2.90 -0.42
CA GLU A 22 -17.47 -2.54 -0.74
C GLU A 22 -17.33 -2.16 -2.21
N SER A 23 -17.91 -2.97 -3.10
CA SER A 23 -17.89 -2.70 -4.54
C SER A 23 -18.59 -1.39 -4.89
N LEU A 24 -19.76 -1.10 -4.31
CA LEU A 24 -20.49 0.15 -4.52
C LEU A 24 -19.68 1.38 -4.07
N VAL A 25 -18.98 1.28 -2.94
CA VAL A 25 -18.09 2.36 -2.47
C VAL A 25 -16.95 2.58 -3.47
N VAL A 26 -16.30 1.51 -3.95
CA VAL A 26 -15.25 1.62 -4.98
C VAL A 26 -15.79 2.22 -6.28
N PHE A 27 -16.97 1.80 -6.74
CA PHE A 27 -17.62 2.41 -7.91
C PHE A 27 -17.91 3.89 -7.69
N SER A 28 -18.35 4.29 -6.50
CA SER A 28 -18.58 5.69 -6.16
C SER A 28 -17.29 6.50 -6.27
N ILE A 29 -16.16 5.96 -5.80
CA ILE A 29 -14.84 6.58 -5.95
C ILE A 29 -14.44 6.69 -7.44
N VAL A 30 -14.61 5.63 -8.22
CA VAL A 30 -14.32 5.64 -9.67
C VAL A 30 -15.16 6.68 -10.40
N LEU A 31 -16.44 6.82 -10.03
CA LEU A 31 -17.34 7.84 -10.58
C LEU A 31 -16.95 9.25 -10.17
N CYS A 32 -16.47 9.46 -8.94
CA CYS A 32 -15.92 10.74 -8.51
C CYS A 32 -14.71 11.12 -9.38
N VAL A 33 -13.75 10.21 -9.57
CA VAL A 33 -12.59 10.42 -10.45
C VAL A 33 -13.03 10.70 -11.89
N HIS A 34 -13.99 9.94 -12.41
CA HIS A 34 -14.52 10.15 -13.75
C HIS A 34 -15.19 11.51 -13.92
N SER A 35 -15.97 11.95 -12.92
CA SER A 35 -16.67 13.24 -12.98
C SER A 35 -15.73 14.44 -13.02
N VAL A 36 -14.52 14.31 -12.46
CA VAL A 36 -13.50 15.36 -12.46
C VAL A 36 -12.64 15.31 -13.73
N ILE A 37 -12.15 14.12 -14.10
CA ILE A 37 -11.16 13.96 -15.18
C ILE A 37 -11.82 13.93 -16.58
N TRP A 38 -13.00 13.32 -16.70
CA TRP A 38 -13.83 13.26 -17.92
C TRP A 38 -13.06 13.04 -19.24
N ASN A 39 -12.32 11.94 -19.35
CA ASN A 39 -11.57 11.58 -20.56
C ASN A 39 -11.69 10.08 -20.93
N GLN A 40 -11.09 9.67 -22.05
CA GLN A 40 -11.12 8.28 -22.53
C GLN A 40 -10.59 7.29 -21.48
N LEU A 41 -9.52 7.63 -20.75
CA LEU A 41 -8.95 6.79 -19.70
C LEU A 41 -9.91 6.60 -18.52
N SER A 42 -10.62 7.66 -18.14
CA SER A 42 -11.63 7.57 -17.06
C SER A 42 -12.83 6.70 -17.45
N TRP A 43 -13.24 6.70 -18.72
CA TRP A 43 -14.24 5.76 -19.25
C TRP A 43 -13.72 4.32 -19.24
N CYS A 44 -12.45 4.11 -19.62
CA CYS A 44 -11.79 2.81 -19.48
C CYS A 44 -11.74 2.34 -18.02
N ALA A 45 -11.54 3.24 -17.06
CA ALA A 45 -11.57 2.91 -15.64
C ALA A 45 -12.96 2.44 -15.16
N ILE A 46 -14.05 3.04 -15.67
CA ILE A 46 -15.40 2.53 -15.41
C ILE A 46 -15.58 1.12 -15.99
N ALA A 47 -15.21 0.92 -17.26
CA ALA A 47 -15.31 -0.38 -17.91
C ALA A 47 -14.49 -1.45 -17.17
N LEU A 48 -13.28 -1.08 -16.71
CA LEU A 48 -12.41 -1.94 -15.91
C LEU A 48 -13.02 -2.27 -14.55
N ALA A 49 -13.61 -1.30 -13.85
CA ALA A 49 -14.29 -1.53 -12.58
C ALA A 49 -15.46 -2.52 -12.73
N ILE A 50 -16.27 -2.36 -13.78
CA ILE A 50 -17.36 -3.31 -14.11
C ILE A 50 -16.76 -4.70 -14.35
N GLN A 51 -15.72 -4.81 -15.17
CA GLN A 51 -15.06 -6.08 -15.44
C GLN A 51 -14.50 -6.72 -14.17
N ALA A 52 -13.80 -5.95 -13.32
CA ALA A 52 -13.17 -6.43 -12.10
C ALA A 52 -14.22 -6.90 -11.07
N PHE A 53 -15.38 -6.26 -11.00
CA PHE A 53 -16.50 -6.70 -10.17
C PHE A 53 -16.96 -8.12 -10.52
N TYR A 54 -17.15 -8.42 -11.82
CA TYR A 54 -17.55 -9.76 -12.24
C TYR A 54 -16.44 -10.80 -11.99
N VAL A 55 -15.18 -10.40 -12.17
CA VAL A 55 -14.02 -11.28 -11.97
C VAL A 55 -13.77 -11.58 -10.49
N GLN A 56 -14.00 -10.64 -9.59
CA GLN A 56 -13.91 -10.85 -8.14
C GLN A 56 -14.76 -12.05 -7.69
N HIS A 57 -16.03 -12.11 -8.12
CA HIS A 57 -16.94 -13.22 -7.79
C HIS A 57 -16.49 -14.58 -8.34
N LYS A 58 -15.65 -14.60 -9.39
CA LYS A 58 -15.07 -15.83 -9.94
C LYS A 58 -13.88 -16.26 -9.12
N TRP A 59 -13.00 -15.33 -8.76
CA TRP A 59 -11.88 -15.59 -7.85
C TRP A 59 -12.34 -16.05 -6.47
N ASP A 60 -13.37 -15.43 -5.90
CA ASP A 60 -13.89 -15.84 -4.59
C ASP A 60 -14.40 -17.30 -4.63
N ARG A 61 -14.99 -17.73 -5.74
CA ARG A 61 -15.38 -19.13 -5.95
C ARG A 61 -14.18 -20.05 -6.15
N LEU A 62 -13.19 -19.63 -6.93
CA LEU A 62 -11.96 -20.38 -7.18
C LEU A 62 -11.20 -20.64 -5.86
N LEU A 63 -11.10 -19.62 -5.01
CA LEU A 63 -10.46 -19.72 -3.69
C LEU A 63 -11.23 -20.68 -2.79
N LYS A 64 -12.57 -20.58 -2.75
CA LYS A 64 -13.43 -21.48 -1.96
C LYS A 64 -13.35 -22.93 -2.41
N SER A 65 -13.17 -23.17 -3.72
CA SER A 65 -13.02 -24.54 -4.26
C SER A 65 -11.61 -25.10 -4.14
N GLY A 66 -10.64 -24.34 -3.59
CA GLY A 66 -9.23 -24.74 -3.55
C GLY A 66 -8.59 -24.88 -4.94
N GLY A 67 -9.17 -24.27 -5.97
CA GLY A 67 -8.72 -24.40 -7.37
C GLY A 67 -7.61 -23.41 -7.76
N ALA A 68 -7.10 -22.62 -6.81
CA ALA A 68 -6.02 -21.69 -7.05
C ALA A 68 -4.67 -22.40 -7.07
N VAL A 69 -3.81 -22.06 -8.04
CA VAL A 69 -2.45 -22.62 -8.16
C VAL A 69 -1.59 -22.24 -6.97
N PHE A 70 -1.73 -21.01 -6.48
CA PHE A 70 -1.02 -20.49 -5.31
C PHE A 70 -1.87 -20.56 -4.05
N GLN A 71 -1.21 -20.71 -2.91
CA GLN A 71 -1.86 -20.68 -1.61
C GLN A 71 -2.06 -19.23 -1.16
N PHE A 72 -3.25 -18.68 -1.40
CA PHE A 72 -3.61 -17.35 -0.88
C PHE A 72 -4.11 -17.43 0.57
N ARG A 73 -4.05 -16.30 1.27
CA ARG A 73 -4.59 -16.17 2.62
C ARG A 73 -6.12 -16.38 2.58
N PRO A 74 -6.69 -17.18 3.49
CA PRO A 74 -8.14 -17.26 3.62
C PRO A 74 -8.69 -15.93 4.11
N SER A 75 -9.55 -15.28 3.32
CA SER A 75 -10.22 -14.02 3.63
C SER A 75 -11.69 -14.08 3.21
N ALA A 76 -12.49 -13.11 3.67
CA ALA A 76 -13.90 -13.05 3.31
C ALA A 76 -14.12 -12.82 1.80
N ASN A 77 -13.22 -12.08 1.14
CA ASN A 77 -13.20 -11.88 -0.31
C ASN A 77 -11.75 -11.77 -0.86
N SER A 78 -11.61 -11.88 -2.18
CA SER A 78 -10.33 -11.80 -2.90
C SER A 78 -9.75 -10.38 -3.00
N GLY A 79 -10.56 -9.34 -2.82
CA GLY A 79 -10.13 -7.93 -2.86
C GLY A 79 -9.73 -7.42 -4.25
N ILE A 80 -10.16 -8.10 -5.31
CA ILE A 80 -9.70 -7.82 -6.67
C ILE A 80 -10.22 -6.51 -7.22
N LEU A 81 -11.52 -6.21 -7.06
CA LEU A 81 -12.09 -4.96 -7.53
C LEU A 81 -11.36 -3.75 -6.94
N PRO A 82 -11.23 -3.62 -5.60
CA PRO A 82 -10.55 -2.46 -5.06
C PRO A 82 -9.07 -2.43 -5.48
N ALA A 83 -8.37 -3.57 -5.51
CA ALA A 83 -6.98 -3.62 -5.94
C ALA A 83 -6.75 -3.24 -7.41
N CYS A 84 -7.61 -3.70 -8.32
CA CYS A 84 -7.53 -3.40 -9.75
C CYS A 84 -7.69 -1.91 -10.05
N MET A 85 -8.38 -1.16 -9.20
CA MET A 85 -8.63 0.26 -9.42
C MET A 85 -7.56 1.18 -8.83
N VAL A 86 -6.80 0.75 -7.82
CA VAL A 86 -5.80 1.59 -7.15
C VAL A 86 -4.75 2.16 -8.12
N MET A 87 -4.02 1.30 -8.84
CA MET A 87 -2.91 1.75 -9.71
C MET A 87 -3.40 2.59 -10.91
N PRO A 88 -4.47 2.21 -11.64
CA PRO A 88 -5.03 3.06 -12.69
C PRO A 88 -5.48 4.44 -12.19
N LEU A 89 -6.17 4.51 -11.04
CA LEU A 89 -6.68 5.78 -10.53
C LEU A 89 -5.55 6.68 -10.03
N ILE A 90 -4.51 6.12 -9.39
CA ILE A 90 -3.31 6.87 -9.00
C ILE A 90 -2.64 7.49 -10.23
N GLY A 91 -2.42 6.69 -11.28
CA GLY A 91 -1.82 7.18 -12.52
C GLY A 91 -2.62 8.32 -13.16
N MET A 92 -3.96 8.19 -13.22
CA MET A 92 -4.81 9.25 -13.77
C MET A 92 -4.78 10.52 -12.91
N ALA A 93 -4.87 10.38 -11.58
CA ALA A 93 -4.87 11.53 -10.68
C ALA A 93 -3.53 12.30 -10.72
N VAL A 94 -2.41 11.58 -10.75
CA VAL A 94 -1.07 12.20 -10.84
C VAL A 94 -0.85 12.82 -12.23
N LYS A 95 -1.34 12.18 -13.30
CA LYS A 95 -1.27 12.70 -14.66
C LYS A 95 -1.86 14.11 -14.74
N GLU A 96 -3.09 14.30 -14.26
CA GLU A 96 -3.77 15.61 -14.32
C GLU A 96 -2.96 16.69 -13.58
N ARG A 97 -2.42 16.38 -12.40
CA ARG A 97 -1.56 17.33 -11.67
C ARG A 97 -0.26 17.65 -12.39
N CYS A 98 0.36 16.66 -13.03
CA CYS A 98 1.58 16.88 -13.80
C CYS A 98 1.32 17.68 -15.08
N GLN A 99 0.15 17.48 -15.70
CA GLN A 99 -0.32 18.26 -16.83
C GLN A 99 -0.53 19.74 -16.42
N ASP A 100 -1.20 20.00 -15.30
CA ASP A 100 -1.38 21.36 -14.76
C ASP A 100 -0.04 22.06 -14.46
N SER A 101 0.95 21.30 -14.01
CA SER A 101 2.30 21.81 -13.72
C SER A 101 3.19 22.03 -14.95
N GLY A 102 2.76 21.57 -16.13
CA GLY A 102 3.54 21.60 -17.37
C GLY A 102 4.70 20.60 -17.41
N ASN A 103 4.73 19.60 -16.52
CA ASN A 103 5.79 18.60 -16.46
C ASN A 103 5.47 17.39 -17.35
N VAL A 104 5.82 17.52 -18.64
CA VAL A 104 5.50 16.52 -19.68
C VAL A 104 6.10 15.15 -19.36
N PHE A 105 7.31 15.07 -18.82
CA PHE A 105 7.94 13.78 -18.49
C PHE A 105 7.11 13.00 -17.48
N PHE A 106 6.73 13.65 -16.37
CA PHE A 106 5.94 12.99 -15.33
C PHE A 106 4.47 12.78 -15.72
N GLU A 107 3.92 13.62 -16.59
CA GLU A 107 2.62 13.38 -17.21
C GLU A 107 2.62 12.06 -18.01
N ARG A 108 3.60 11.90 -18.92
CA ARG A 108 3.76 10.69 -19.74
C ARG A 108 4.07 9.45 -18.89
N PHE A 109 4.91 9.61 -17.87
CA PHE A 109 5.15 8.56 -16.88
C PHE A 109 3.86 8.12 -16.17
N SER A 110 2.99 9.05 -15.81
CA SER A 110 1.71 8.76 -15.14
C SER A 110 0.71 8.04 -16.07
N LEU A 111 0.79 8.28 -17.38
CA LEU A 111 0.07 7.48 -18.38
C LEU A 111 0.55 6.03 -18.40
N VAL A 112 1.86 5.80 -18.33
CA VAL A 112 2.43 4.44 -18.23
C VAL A 112 1.97 3.74 -16.96
N VAL A 113 1.96 4.42 -15.81
CA VAL A 113 1.41 3.88 -14.55
C VAL A 113 -0.06 3.46 -14.73
N THR A 114 -0.86 4.33 -15.33
CA THR A 114 -2.29 4.07 -15.60
C THR A 114 -2.47 2.83 -16.48
N ALA A 115 -1.80 2.80 -17.63
CA ALA A 115 -1.87 1.72 -18.61
C ALA A 115 -1.38 0.38 -18.02
N THR A 116 -0.31 0.42 -17.22
CA THR A 116 0.22 -0.75 -16.52
C THR A 116 -0.80 -1.31 -15.53
N GLY A 117 -1.43 -0.45 -14.70
CA GLY A 117 -2.48 -0.87 -13.78
C GLY A 117 -3.66 -1.52 -14.51
N MET A 118 -4.10 -0.93 -15.63
CA MET A 118 -5.17 -1.50 -16.45
C MET A 118 -4.76 -2.85 -17.04
N ALA A 119 -3.54 -2.98 -17.56
CA ALA A 119 -3.02 -4.23 -18.13
C ALA A 119 -2.91 -5.34 -17.07
N LEU A 120 -2.43 -5.05 -15.87
CA LEU A 120 -2.35 -6.00 -14.76
C LEU A 120 -3.74 -6.51 -14.34
N ALA A 121 -4.73 -5.62 -14.26
CA ALA A 121 -6.11 -5.97 -13.95
C ALA A 121 -6.72 -6.88 -15.03
N LEU A 122 -6.51 -6.56 -16.30
CA LEU A 122 -6.95 -7.38 -17.43
C LEU A 122 -6.25 -8.75 -17.45
N PHE A 123 -4.96 -8.81 -17.12
CA PHE A 123 -4.22 -10.07 -17.02
C PHE A 123 -4.81 -11.01 -15.96
N LEU A 124 -5.16 -10.48 -14.77
CA LEU A 124 -5.85 -11.27 -13.74
C LEU A 124 -7.24 -11.74 -14.18
N SER A 125 -7.95 -10.94 -14.98
CA SER A 125 -9.22 -11.35 -15.60
C SER A 125 -9.03 -12.58 -16.47
N LEU A 126 -8.02 -12.56 -17.35
CA LEU A 126 -7.74 -13.67 -18.26
C LEU A 126 -7.41 -14.96 -17.51
N ILE A 127 -6.63 -14.89 -16.43
CA ILE A 127 -6.35 -16.05 -15.57
C ILE A 127 -7.65 -16.61 -14.98
N ALA A 128 -8.49 -15.75 -14.42
CA ALA A 128 -9.76 -16.17 -13.82
C ALA A 128 -10.66 -16.88 -14.84
N LEU A 129 -10.76 -16.31 -16.04
CA LEU A 129 -11.58 -16.82 -17.13
C LEU A 129 -11.04 -18.14 -17.69
N GLY A 130 -9.72 -18.29 -17.78
CA GLY A 130 -9.09 -19.50 -18.31
C GLY A 130 -9.20 -20.70 -17.37
N ILE A 131 -9.16 -20.47 -16.05
CA ILE A 131 -9.17 -21.54 -15.04
C ILE A 131 -10.60 -21.93 -14.65
N THR A 132 -11.57 -20.99 -14.67
CA THR A 132 -12.93 -21.29 -14.24
C THR A 132 -13.72 -22.09 -15.28
N ARG A 133 -14.29 -23.22 -14.84
CA ARG A 133 -15.17 -24.09 -15.65
C ARG A 133 -16.56 -24.20 -15.00
N PRO A 134 -17.66 -24.19 -15.78
CA PRO A 134 -17.75 -23.90 -17.21
C PRO A 134 -17.40 -22.44 -17.53
N VAL A 135 -17.02 -22.17 -18.79
CA VAL A 135 -16.58 -20.84 -19.23
C VAL A 135 -17.70 -19.82 -19.00
N PRO A 136 -17.46 -18.73 -18.26
CA PRO A 136 -18.50 -17.79 -17.90
C PRO A 136 -18.77 -16.78 -19.02
N THR A 137 -19.70 -17.11 -19.92
CA THR A 137 -20.05 -16.31 -21.11
C THR A 137 -20.22 -14.82 -20.82
N ASN A 138 -21.01 -14.45 -19.81
CA ASN A 138 -21.24 -13.03 -19.45
C ASN A 138 -19.95 -12.33 -19.01
N THR A 139 -19.13 -12.98 -18.17
CA THR A 139 -17.85 -12.41 -17.73
C THR A 139 -16.86 -12.30 -18.89
N CYS A 140 -16.86 -13.27 -19.82
CA CYS A 140 -16.04 -13.21 -21.03
C CYS A 140 -16.44 -12.04 -21.93
N VAL A 141 -17.74 -11.82 -22.16
CA VAL A 141 -18.23 -10.69 -22.97
C VAL A 141 -17.83 -9.37 -22.34
N ILE A 142 -18.07 -9.19 -21.04
CA ILE A 142 -17.71 -7.96 -20.32
C ILE A 142 -16.20 -7.75 -20.34
N SER A 143 -15.40 -8.79 -20.10
CA SER A 143 -13.95 -8.69 -20.18
C SER A 143 -13.47 -8.36 -21.59
N GLY A 144 -14.09 -8.94 -22.63
CA GLY A 144 -13.78 -8.62 -24.01
C GLY A 144 -14.03 -7.15 -24.34
N ILE A 145 -15.19 -6.62 -23.95
CA ILE A 145 -15.53 -5.20 -24.16
C ILE A 145 -14.53 -4.29 -23.42
N ALA A 146 -14.27 -4.55 -22.14
CA ALA A 146 -13.33 -3.76 -21.36
C ALA A 146 -11.90 -3.84 -21.93
N SER A 147 -11.42 -5.03 -22.28
CA SER A 147 -10.12 -5.23 -22.92
C SER A 147 -10.01 -4.50 -24.25
N SER A 148 -11.04 -4.57 -25.12
CA SER A 148 -11.04 -3.85 -26.39
C SER A 148 -11.00 -2.34 -26.20
N ALA A 149 -11.79 -1.79 -25.27
CA ALA A 149 -11.80 -0.36 -24.98
C ALA A 149 -10.44 0.12 -24.43
N VAL A 150 -9.86 -0.62 -23.49
CA VAL A 150 -8.54 -0.31 -22.91
C VAL A 150 -7.44 -0.40 -23.98
N LEU A 151 -7.40 -1.48 -24.76
CA LEU A 151 -6.39 -1.65 -25.82
C LEU A 151 -6.51 -0.59 -26.90
N TYR A 152 -7.73 -0.23 -27.30
CA TYR A 152 -7.96 0.86 -28.25
C TYR A 152 -7.43 2.19 -27.71
N THR A 153 -7.74 2.52 -26.45
CA THR A 153 -7.32 3.76 -25.81
C THR A 153 -5.81 3.82 -25.62
N ILE A 154 -5.18 2.74 -25.13
CA ILE A 154 -3.72 2.64 -24.99
C ILE A 154 -3.04 2.82 -26.34
N LYS A 155 -3.55 2.19 -27.41
CA LYS A 155 -3.00 2.31 -28.77
C LYS A 155 -3.01 3.76 -29.28
N GLN A 156 -4.00 4.57 -28.90
CA GLN A 156 -4.11 5.95 -29.37
C GLN A 156 -3.24 6.93 -28.56
N ILE A 157 -2.99 6.63 -27.28
CA ILE A 157 -2.37 7.59 -26.35
C ILE A 157 -0.88 7.33 -26.13
N LEU A 158 -0.49 6.05 -26.01
CA LEU A 158 0.88 5.67 -25.68
C LEU A 158 1.76 5.60 -26.92
N THR A 159 3.03 5.99 -26.78
CA THR A 159 4.04 5.71 -27.80
C THR A 159 4.48 4.24 -27.76
N VAL A 160 5.15 3.79 -28.82
CA VAL A 160 5.71 2.43 -28.88
C VAL A 160 6.64 2.15 -27.69
N SER A 161 7.50 3.12 -27.30
CA SER A 161 8.40 2.97 -26.15
C SER A 161 7.66 2.79 -24.83
N GLU A 162 6.55 3.50 -24.64
CA GLU A 162 5.71 3.39 -23.45
C GLU A 162 4.93 2.08 -23.42
N VAL A 163 4.48 1.57 -24.57
CA VAL A 163 3.86 0.24 -24.67
C VAL A 163 4.88 -0.84 -24.30
N VAL A 164 6.12 -0.73 -24.77
CA VAL A 164 7.21 -1.63 -24.36
C VAL A 164 7.40 -1.60 -22.84
N GLU A 165 7.36 -0.41 -22.23
CA GLU A 165 7.45 -0.29 -20.77
C GLU A 165 6.32 -1.01 -20.02
N VAL A 166 5.08 -0.89 -20.49
CA VAL A 166 3.94 -1.61 -19.92
C VAL A 166 4.17 -3.13 -19.99
N LEU A 167 4.68 -3.63 -21.12
CA LEU A 167 4.98 -5.05 -21.32
C LEU A 167 6.14 -5.54 -20.45
N GLU A 168 7.18 -4.73 -20.28
CA GLU A 168 8.31 -5.02 -19.38
C GLU A 168 7.81 -5.20 -17.94
N VAL A 169 6.99 -4.28 -17.43
CA VAL A 169 6.43 -4.37 -16.08
C VAL A 169 5.54 -5.60 -15.93
N LEU A 170 4.71 -5.90 -16.93
CA LEU A 170 3.87 -7.10 -16.93
C LEU A 170 4.72 -8.39 -16.90
N LEU A 171 5.81 -8.45 -17.67
CA LEU A 171 6.72 -9.59 -17.67
C LEU A 171 7.38 -9.78 -16.30
N ILE A 172 7.89 -8.70 -15.71
CA ILE A 172 8.46 -8.73 -14.35
C ILE A 172 7.40 -9.20 -13.35
N PHE A 173 6.17 -8.69 -13.44
CA PHE A 173 5.06 -9.11 -12.59
C PHE A 173 4.76 -10.60 -12.66
N VAL A 174 4.75 -11.19 -13.87
CA VAL A 174 4.50 -12.62 -14.03
C VAL A 174 5.60 -13.43 -13.33
N TYR A 175 6.87 -13.18 -13.63
CA TYR A 175 7.98 -13.92 -13.02
C TYR A 175 8.06 -13.70 -11.50
N LEU A 176 7.88 -12.47 -11.06
CA LEU A 176 7.92 -12.15 -9.64
C LEU A 176 6.75 -12.80 -8.89
N SER A 177 5.56 -12.89 -9.49
CA SER A 177 4.43 -13.62 -8.93
C SER A 177 4.74 -15.11 -8.77
N LEU A 178 5.36 -15.74 -9.78
CA LEU A 178 5.74 -17.16 -9.71
C LEU A 178 6.73 -17.42 -8.55
N ILE A 179 7.65 -16.50 -8.31
CA ILE A 179 8.65 -16.61 -7.24
C ILE A 179 8.01 -16.31 -5.88
N LEU A 180 7.41 -15.12 -5.71
CA LEU A 180 6.95 -14.63 -4.41
C LEU A 180 5.74 -15.40 -3.89
N LEU A 181 4.76 -15.73 -4.73
CA LEU A 181 3.58 -16.47 -4.29
C LEU A 181 3.89 -17.94 -3.96
N TYR A 182 5.01 -18.47 -4.46
CA TYR A 182 5.54 -19.76 -4.07
C TYR A 182 6.31 -19.70 -2.74
N LEU A 183 7.19 -18.70 -2.58
CA LEU A 183 8.00 -18.52 -1.37
C LEU A 183 7.19 -18.04 -0.16
N LEU A 184 6.08 -17.33 -0.38
CA LEU A 184 5.27 -16.68 0.64
C LEU A 184 3.82 -17.20 0.66
N PRO A 185 3.61 -18.51 0.89
CA PRO A 185 2.27 -19.07 0.91
C PRO A 185 1.45 -18.44 2.04
N ARG A 186 0.18 -18.12 1.75
CA ARG A 186 -0.82 -17.55 2.67
C ARG A 186 -0.48 -16.16 3.23
N CYS A 187 0.53 -15.48 2.71
CA CYS A 187 0.83 -14.09 3.09
C CYS A 187 -0.20 -13.11 2.51
N PHE A 188 -0.60 -13.31 1.26
CA PHE A 188 -1.39 -12.34 0.50
C PHE A 188 -2.79 -12.87 0.16
N THR A 189 -3.76 -11.97 0.05
CA THR A 189 -4.94 -12.17 -0.81
C THR A 189 -4.56 -11.90 -2.28
N PRO A 190 -5.37 -12.30 -3.28
CA PRO A 190 -5.11 -11.94 -4.67
C PRO A 190 -5.01 -10.43 -4.91
N GLY A 191 -5.87 -9.63 -4.26
CA GLY A 191 -5.81 -8.17 -4.34
C GLY A 191 -4.55 -7.56 -3.73
N GLU A 192 -4.12 -8.05 -2.56
CA GLU A 192 -2.86 -7.62 -1.93
C GLU A 192 -1.65 -7.99 -2.79
N ALA A 193 -1.65 -9.20 -3.35
CA ALA A 193 -0.60 -9.64 -4.27
C ALA A 193 -0.53 -8.75 -5.51
N LEU A 194 -1.68 -8.36 -6.08
CA LEU A 194 -1.72 -7.46 -7.23
C LEU A 194 -1.04 -6.12 -6.93
N ILE A 195 -1.36 -5.49 -5.80
CA ILE A 195 -0.80 -4.18 -5.44
C ILE A 195 0.69 -4.29 -5.12
N ILE A 196 1.07 -5.26 -4.28
CA ILE A 196 2.45 -5.37 -3.81
C ILE A 196 3.38 -5.86 -4.90
N VAL A 197 3.02 -6.95 -5.59
CA VAL A 197 3.85 -7.48 -6.68
C VAL A 197 3.83 -6.51 -7.86
N GLY A 198 2.68 -5.90 -8.19
CA GLY A 198 2.60 -4.87 -9.24
C GLY A 198 3.46 -3.64 -8.94
N GLY A 199 3.41 -3.13 -7.72
CA GLY A 199 4.26 -2.01 -7.28
C GLY A 199 5.74 -2.34 -7.30
N ILE A 200 6.15 -3.53 -6.82
CA ILE A 200 7.54 -3.98 -6.86
C ILE A 200 8.01 -4.17 -8.31
N SER A 201 7.19 -4.75 -9.19
CA SER A 201 7.53 -4.89 -10.61
C SER A 201 7.78 -3.56 -11.28
N PHE A 202 6.96 -2.57 -10.96
CA PHE A 202 7.16 -1.21 -11.45
C PHE A 202 8.47 -0.60 -10.92
N VAL A 203 8.75 -0.76 -9.61
CA VAL A 203 10.01 -0.30 -8.98
C VAL A 203 11.25 -0.95 -9.61
N ILE A 204 11.22 -2.27 -9.85
CA ILE A 204 12.31 -3.00 -10.52
C ILE A 204 12.54 -2.43 -11.92
N ASN A 205 11.46 -2.25 -12.69
CA ASN A 205 11.56 -1.70 -14.04
C ASN A 205 12.19 -0.30 -14.05
N GLN A 206 11.75 0.58 -13.16
CA GLN A 206 12.32 1.92 -13.04
C GLN A 206 13.79 1.91 -12.62
N LEU A 207 14.18 1.00 -11.73
CA LEU A 207 15.57 0.86 -11.33
C LEU A 207 16.45 0.38 -12.49
N ILE A 208 15.98 -0.59 -13.28
CA ILE A 208 16.70 -1.08 -14.46
C ILE A 208 16.93 0.06 -15.45
N LYS A 209 15.88 0.80 -15.83
CA LYS A 209 15.99 1.91 -16.80
C LYS A 209 16.94 3.00 -16.32
N ARG A 210 16.84 3.38 -15.04
CA ARG A 210 17.75 4.38 -14.44
C ARG A 210 19.20 3.91 -14.36
N SER A 211 19.41 2.60 -14.16
CA SER A 211 20.74 2.00 -14.14
C SER A 211 21.37 1.94 -15.52
N LEU A 212 20.59 1.65 -16.56
CA LEU A 212 21.04 1.68 -17.95
C LEU A 212 21.41 3.10 -18.40
N ASN A 213 20.71 4.11 -17.89
CA ASN A 213 20.96 5.53 -18.21
C ASN A 213 21.81 6.24 -17.13
N ALA A 214 22.56 5.51 -16.32
CA ALA A 214 23.27 6.08 -15.16
C ALA A 214 24.29 7.17 -15.52
N SER A 215 24.88 7.12 -16.72
CA SER A 215 25.80 8.15 -17.22
C SER A 215 25.14 9.52 -17.43
N GLU A 216 23.82 9.55 -17.63
CA GLU A 216 23.03 10.77 -17.86
C GLU A 216 22.24 11.20 -16.62
N ALA A 217 22.25 10.37 -15.56
CA ALA A 217 21.49 10.60 -14.35
C ALA A 217 22.04 11.79 -13.53
N LYS A 218 21.32 12.92 -13.56
CA LYS A 218 21.51 14.09 -12.68
C LYS A 218 20.28 14.32 -11.80
N GLY A 219 19.75 13.26 -11.19
CA GLY A 219 18.57 13.34 -10.32
C GLY A 219 18.92 13.58 -8.85
N ASP A 220 17.95 14.06 -8.07
CA ASP A 220 18.05 14.10 -6.61
C ASP A 220 18.33 12.69 -6.06
N PRO A 221 19.39 12.49 -5.26
CA PRO A 221 19.73 11.21 -4.63
C PRO A 221 18.55 10.51 -3.94
N VAL A 222 17.61 11.28 -3.36
CA VAL A 222 16.41 10.77 -2.70
C VAL A 222 15.56 9.90 -3.64
N ASN A 223 15.52 10.25 -4.93
CA ASN A 223 14.71 9.57 -5.94
C ASN A 223 15.20 8.15 -6.28
N TYR A 224 16.46 7.83 -5.97
CA TYR A 224 17.05 6.50 -6.23
C TYR A 224 17.04 5.62 -4.98
N PHE A 225 17.05 6.24 -3.80
CA PHE A 225 17.16 5.52 -2.53
C PHE A 225 16.04 4.50 -2.33
N LEU A 226 14.78 4.89 -2.55
CA LEU A 226 13.62 3.98 -2.47
C LEU A 226 13.76 2.77 -3.41
N LEU A 227 14.11 3.05 -4.68
CA LEU A 227 14.21 2.01 -5.71
C LEU A 227 15.27 0.97 -5.35
N VAL A 228 16.48 1.43 -5.00
CA VAL A 228 17.59 0.54 -4.63
C VAL A 228 17.30 -0.20 -3.32
N ALA A 229 16.71 0.46 -2.33
CA ALA A 229 16.36 -0.15 -1.05
C ALA A 229 15.34 -1.28 -1.19
N VAL A 230 14.27 -1.06 -1.97
CA VAL A 230 13.22 -2.06 -2.22
C VAL A 230 13.79 -3.25 -2.99
N VAL A 231 14.49 -3.01 -4.11
CA VAL A 231 15.06 -4.09 -4.93
C VAL A 231 16.16 -4.84 -4.17
N GLY A 232 17.03 -4.13 -3.47
CA GLY A 232 18.09 -4.73 -2.66
C GLY A 232 17.55 -5.63 -1.55
N SER A 233 16.52 -5.17 -0.82
CA SER A 233 15.88 -5.97 0.23
C SER A 233 15.18 -7.20 -0.36
N LEU A 234 14.48 -7.05 -1.49
CA LEU A 234 13.81 -8.15 -2.19
C LEU A 234 14.81 -9.23 -2.64
N LEU A 235 15.90 -8.83 -3.29
CA LEU A 235 16.94 -9.75 -3.76
C LEU A 235 17.57 -10.51 -2.58
N LEU A 236 17.83 -9.83 -1.47
CA LEU A 236 18.33 -10.45 -0.24
C LEU A 236 17.35 -11.50 0.30
N GLY A 237 16.07 -11.16 0.35
CA GLY A 237 15.02 -12.07 0.81
C GLY A 237 14.88 -13.31 -0.07
N ILE A 238 14.89 -13.14 -1.40
CA ILE A 238 14.84 -14.25 -2.36
C ILE A 238 16.08 -15.13 -2.20
N PHE A 239 17.27 -14.54 -2.15
CA PHE A 239 18.53 -15.26 -1.99
C PHE A 239 18.53 -16.15 -0.74
N PHE A 240 18.19 -15.60 0.44
CA PHE A 240 18.17 -16.37 1.68
C PHE A 240 17.02 -17.38 1.75
N SER A 241 15.86 -17.06 1.16
CA SER A 241 14.76 -18.02 1.09
C SER A 241 15.18 -19.27 0.30
N LEU A 242 15.85 -19.09 -0.84
CA LEU A 242 16.37 -20.19 -1.64
C LEU A 242 17.51 -20.94 -0.94
N LEU A 243 18.43 -20.21 -0.32
CA LEU A 243 19.55 -20.80 0.41
C LEU A 243 19.08 -21.71 1.55
N PHE A 244 18.15 -21.22 2.38
CA PHE A 244 17.66 -21.97 3.54
C PHE A 244 16.61 -23.04 3.20
N CYS A 245 16.25 -23.20 1.92
CA CYS A 245 15.63 -24.45 1.46
C CYS A 245 16.61 -25.63 1.51
N PHE A 246 17.92 -25.37 1.43
CA PHE A 246 18.96 -26.41 1.38
C PHE A 246 19.84 -26.46 2.63
N LEU A 247 19.83 -25.40 3.45
CA LEU A 247 20.63 -25.30 4.68
C LEU A 247 19.77 -25.05 5.91
N GLU A 248 20.17 -25.65 7.04
CA GLU A 248 19.57 -25.35 8.34
C GLU A 248 19.96 -23.95 8.81
N SER A 249 18.97 -23.08 8.99
CA SER A 249 19.20 -21.68 9.35
C SER A 249 19.50 -21.46 10.85
N GLU A 250 19.18 -22.43 11.71
CA GLU A 250 19.24 -22.27 13.18
C GLU A 250 20.64 -22.44 13.79
N THR A 251 21.64 -22.79 12.98
CA THR A 251 23.02 -22.97 13.44
C THR A 251 23.74 -21.62 13.56
N TRP A 252 24.75 -21.56 14.43
CA TRP A 252 25.62 -20.37 14.53
C TRP A 252 26.39 -20.10 13.24
N VAL A 253 26.78 -21.15 12.50
CA VAL A 253 27.49 -21.04 11.23
C VAL A 253 26.59 -20.40 10.17
N SER A 254 25.36 -20.89 10.01
CA SER A 254 24.37 -20.30 9.09
C SER A 254 24.02 -18.87 9.47
N SER A 255 23.97 -18.56 10.76
CA SER A 255 23.72 -17.20 11.24
C SER A 255 24.89 -16.26 10.94
N LEU A 256 26.14 -16.71 11.16
CA LEU A 256 27.33 -15.95 10.78
C LEU A 256 27.37 -15.75 9.26
N PHE A 257 27.06 -16.77 8.48
CA PHE A 257 26.96 -16.69 7.03
C PHE A 257 25.90 -15.68 6.60
N PHE A 258 24.71 -15.68 7.23
CA PHE A 258 23.66 -14.71 6.96
C PHE A 258 24.14 -13.26 7.17
N HIS A 259 24.76 -12.97 8.32
CA HIS A 259 25.25 -11.62 8.62
C HIS A 259 26.38 -11.20 7.69
N MET A 260 27.36 -12.08 7.45
CA MET A 260 28.48 -11.82 6.55
C MET A 260 28.01 -11.62 5.11
N MET A 261 27.14 -12.47 4.60
CA MET A 261 26.62 -12.37 3.24
C MET A 261 25.72 -11.13 3.08
N THR A 262 24.91 -10.79 4.08
CA THR A 262 24.15 -9.54 4.09
C THR A 262 25.07 -8.32 4.01
N ALA A 263 26.19 -8.33 4.75
CA ALA A 263 27.19 -7.27 4.68
C ALA A 263 27.88 -7.24 3.30
N VAL A 264 28.24 -8.39 2.73
CA VAL A 264 28.87 -8.47 1.39
C VAL A 264 27.92 -7.97 0.30
N LEU A 265 26.66 -8.40 0.30
CA LEU A 265 25.68 -7.93 -0.69
C LEU A 265 25.34 -6.45 -0.49
N GLY A 266 25.20 -6.02 0.77
CA GLY A 266 24.92 -4.63 1.13
C GLY A 266 26.05 -3.67 0.73
N LEU A 267 27.28 -3.95 1.16
CA LEU A 267 28.45 -3.10 0.93
C LEU A 267 29.09 -3.30 -0.44
N GLY A 268 28.99 -4.50 -1.02
CA GLY A 268 29.63 -4.86 -2.28
C GLY A 268 28.75 -4.71 -3.52
N ILE A 269 27.41 -4.75 -3.38
CA ILE A 269 26.47 -4.62 -4.51
C ILE A 269 25.55 -3.43 -4.33
N ILE A 270 24.77 -3.39 -3.24
CA ILE A 270 23.72 -2.38 -3.06
C ILE A 270 24.32 -0.97 -2.93
N LEU A 271 25.35 -0.81 -2.09
CA LEU A 271 25.98 0.48 -1.85
C LEU A 271 26.72 1.02 -3.10
N PRO A 272 27.55 0.23 -3.83
CA PRO A 272 28.17 0.70 -5.05
C PRO A 272 27.15 0.98 -6.15
N TRP A 273 26.07 0.20 -6.26
CA TRP A 273 25.00 0.46 -7.21
C TRP A 273 24.32 1.80 -6.92
N LEU A 274 24.03 2.09 -5.66
CA LEU A 274 23.51 3.39 -5.24
C LEU A 274 24.52 4.52 -5.52
N ALA A 275 25.81 4.28 -5.31
CA ALA A 275 26.88 5.25 -5.58
C ALA A 275 26.96 5.61 -7.07
N LEU A 276 26.78 4.62 -7.97
CA LEU A 276 26.75 4.83 -9.41
C LEU A 276 25.56 5.69 -9.86
N LEU A 277 24.41 5.56 -9.21
CA LEU A 277 23.21 6.34 -9.53
C LEU A 277 23.25 7.76 -8.97
N ILE A 278 23.81 7.92 -7.77
CA ILE A 278 23.88 9.21 -7.05
C ILE A 278 25.10 10.05 -7.49
N HIS A 279 26.12 9.43 -8.09
CA HIS A 279 27.43 10.04 -8.39
C HIS A 279 28.14 10.62 -7.14
N ARG A 280 27.82 10.10 -5.95
CA ARG A 280 28.48 10.41 -4.68
C ARG A 280 28.50 9.17 -3.79
N HIS A 281 29.42 9.14 -2.82
CA HIS A 281 29.45 8.07 -1.83
C HIS A 281 28.17 8.09 -0.97
N PRO A 282 27.32 7.03 -0.99
CA PRO A 282 25.98 7.13 -0.41
C PRO A 282 25.96 7.29 1.11
N ILE A 283 26.94 6.73 1.83
CA ILE A 283 27.03 6.91 3.29
C ILE A 283 27.36 8.38 3.62
N MET A 284 28.27 9.00 2.86
CA MET A 284 28.62 10.40 3.08
C MET A 284 27.43 11.29 2.75
N TRP A 285 26.77 11.04 1.62
CA TRP A 285 25.53 11.72 1.27
C TRP A 285 24.47 11.60 2.37
N LEU A 286 24.25 10.40 2.92
CA LEU A 286 23.24 10.18 3.96
C LEU A 286 23.59 10.92 5.25
N LEU A 287 24.86 10.89 5.67
CA LEU A 287 25.33 11.62 6.86
C LEU A 287 25.19 13.13 6.68
N ASP A 288 25.65 13.66 5.54
CA ASP A 288 25.52 15.08 5.21
C ASP A 288 24.05 15.49 5.16
N PHE A 289 23.19 14.64 4.58
CA PHE A 289 21.75 14.86 4.51
C PHE A 289 21.11 14.88 5.90
N MET A 290 21.42 13.92 6.77
CA MET A 290 20.83 13.83 8.12
C MET A 290 21.28 14.97 9.03
N LEU A 291 22.53 15.41 8.91
CA LEU A 291 23.13 16.45 9.75
C LEU A 291 23.01 17.87 9.16
N HIS A 292 22.32 18.02 8.03
CA HIS A 292 22.25 19.27 7.28
C HIS A 292 21.65 20.44 8.08
N SER A 293 20.65 20.19 8.94
CA SER A 293 19.95 21.22 9.68
C SER A 293 19.63 20.81 11.12
N GLN A 294 19.52 21.81 12.00
CA GLN A 294 19.10 21.60 13.40
C GLN A 294 17.70 20.97 13.49
N THR A 295 16.79 21.32 12.57
CA THR A 295 15.45 20.74 12.49
C THR A 295 15.52 19.23 12.26
N ARG A 296 16.39 18.76 11.36
CA ARG A 296 16.59 17.33 11.12
C ARG A 296 17.15 16.61 12.35
N ILE A 297 18.12 17.20 13.04
CA ILE A 297 18.70 16.63 14.26
C ILE A 297 17.64 16.49 15.36
N TYR A 298 16.82 17.53 15.60
CA TYR A 298 15.75 17.47 16.59
C TYR A 298 14.68 16.43 16.23
N LEU A 299 14.29 16.35 14.95
CA LEU A 299 13.36 15.31 14.48
C LEU A 299 13.92 13.90 14.68
N LEU A 300 15.18 13.67 14.32
CA LEU A 300 15.84 12.37 14.51
C LEU A 300 15.91 11.99 16.00
N GLY A 301 16.29 12.93 16.88
CA GLY A 301 16.30 12.70 18.32
C GLY A 301 14.92 12.36 18.88
N TYR A 302 13.88 13.08 18.43
CA TYR A 302 12.49 12.82 18.79
C TYR A 302 12.00 11.44 18.29
N TRP A 303 12.33 11.05 17.06
CA TRP A 303 11.97 9.74 16.53
C TRP A 303 12.71 8.59 17.23
N VAL A 304 13.96 8.79 17.63
CA VAL A 304 14.68 7.81 18.48
C VAL A 304 13.98 7.64 19.83
N PHE A 305 13.51 8.73 20.44
CA PHE A 305 12.71 8.67 21.67
C PHE A 305 11.40 7.89 21.46
N LEU A 306 10.66 8.15 20.38
CA LEU A 306 9.43 7.42 20.06
C LEU A 306 9.69 5.93 19.77
N ALA A 307 10.79 5.59 19.10
CA ALA A 307 11.19 4.21 18.85
C ALA A 307 11.55 3.48 20.16
N ALA A 308 12.21 4.18 21.10
CA ALA A 308 12.48 3.66 22.44
C ALA A 308 11.16 3.42 23.21
N LEU A 309 10.22 4.36 23.16
CA LEU A 309 8.88 4.21 23.75
C LEU A 309 8.13 3.01 23.17
N ALA A 310 8.12 2.84 21.85
CA ALA A 310 7.52 1.68 21.18
C ALA A 310 8.14 0.37 21.67
N SER A 311 9.48 0.33 21.81
CA SER A 311 10.22 -0.82 22.33
C SER A 311 9.85 -1.14 23.78
N VAL A 312 9.72 -0.12 24.63
CA VAL A 312 9.26 -0.27 26.02
C VAL A 312 7.84 -0.84 26.08
N ILE A 313 6.92 -0.40 25.22
CA ILE A 313 5.56 -0.94 25.13
C ILE A 313 5.61 -2.44 24.79
N VAL A 314 6.40 -2.84 23.79
CA VAL A 314 6.57 -4.25 23.40
C VAL A 314 7.12 -5.09 24.55
N LEU A 315 8.17 -4.62 25.23
CA LEU A 315 8.79 -5.32 26.35
C LEU A 315 7.85 -5.43 27.55
N HIS A 316 7.15 -4.34 27.90
CA HIS A 316 6.20 -4.30 29.01
C HIS A 316 5.05 -5.30 28.82
N GLN A 317 4.49 -5.35 27.61
CA GLN A 317 3.40 -6.29 27.32
C GLN A 317 3.85 -7.75 27.33
N ASN A 318 5.05 -8.03 26.83
CA ASN A 318 5.61 -9.37 26.90
C ASN A 318 5.93 -9.78 28.36
N SER A 319 6.43 -8.86 29.17
CA SER A 319 6.63 -9.08 30.62
C SER A 319 5.32 -9.39 31.32
N LYS A 320 4.26 -8.60 31.08
CA LYS A 320 2.92 -8.85 31.64
C LYS A 320 2.36 -10.23 31.25
N ARG A 321 2.58 -10.67 30.00
CA ARG A 321 2.20 -12.03 29.55
C ARG A 321 2.93 -13.12 30.31
N SER A 322 4.22 -12.93 30.64
CA SER A 322 4.99 -13.94 31.39
C SER A 322 4.45 -14.15 32.82
N SER A 323 3.81 -13.13 33.40
CA SER A 323 3.22 -13.18 34.75
C SER A 323 1.80 -13.76 34.79
N MET A 324 0.98 -13.53 33.75
CA MET A 324 -0.37 -14.09 33.64
C MET A 324 -0.41 -15.29 32.67
N SER A 325 -0.53 -16.51 33.20
CA SER A 325 -0.52 -17.80 32.47
C SER A 325 -1.63 -18.03 31.41
N LYS A 326 -2.36 -17.01 30.95
CA LYS A 326 -3.37 -17.17 29.88
C LYS A 326 -2.81 -16.75 28.52
N LYS A 327 -3.13 -17.56 27.51
CA LYS A 327 -2.83 -17.41 26.07
C LYS A 327 -3.51 -16.15 25.50
N HIS A 328 -3.06 -14.96 25.90
CA HIS A 328 -3.63 -13.68 25.48
C HIS A 328 -2.85 -13.14 24.28
N GLN A 329 -3.54 -12.92 23.15
CA GLN A 329 -3.06 -12.08 22.06
C GLN A 329 -3.21 -10.60 22.46
N ALA A 330 -2.38 -9.72 21.89
CA ALA A 330 -2.53 -8.27 22.03
C ALA A 330 -3.96 -7.86 21.68
N SER A 331 -4.59 -7.08 22.57
CA SER A 331 -5.88 -6.47 22.27
C SER A 331 -5.78 -5.52 21.09
N THR A 332 -6.91 -5.25 20.44
CA THR A 332 -7.02 -4.25 19.38
C THR A 332 -6.50 -2.88 19.84
N LEU A 333 -6.81 -2.49 21.09
CA LEU A 333 -6.34 -1.25 21.71
C LEU A 333 -4.81 -1.13 21.75
N VAL A 334 -4.13 -2.23 22.10
CA VAL A 334 -2.67 -2.29 22.12
C VAL A 334 -2.07 -2.01 20.75
N ARG A 335 -2.67 -2.57 19.68
CA ARG A 335 -2.20 -2.37 18.31
C ARG A 335 -2.35 -0.91 17.87
N LYS A 336 -3.36 -0.22 18.41
CA LYS A 336 -3.59 1.20 18.14
C LYS A 336 -2.55 2.12 18.80
N TYR A 337 -1.82 1.69 19.83
CA TYR A 337 -0.68 2.47 20.33
C TYR A 337 0.39 2.69 19.25
N PHE A 338 0.64 1.69 18.40
CA PHE A 338 1.59 1.84 17.29
C PHE A 338 1.06 2.80 16.22
N HIS A 339 -0.26 2.86 16.00
CA HIS A 339 -0.85 3.82 15.07
C HIS A 339 -0.69 5.25 15.59
N LEU A 340 -0.92 5.48 16.89
CA LEU A 340 -0.67 6.77 17.54
C LEU A 340 0.81 7.18 17.49
N ILE A 341 1.75 6.25 17.71
CA ILE A 341 3.19 6.51 17.58
C ILE A 341 3.55 6.87 16.13
N VAL A 342 2.93 6.21 15.15
CA VAL A 342 3.13 6.54 13.74
C VAL A 342 2.58 7.94 13.43
N VAL A 343 1.39 8.33 13.93
CA VAL A 343 0.88 9.71 13.81
C VAL A 343 1.86 10.71 14.44
N ALA A 344 2.33 10.41 15.65
CA ALA A 344 3.28 11.25 16.38
C ALA A 344 4.65 11.37 15.67
N THR A 345 5.05 10.35 14.89
CA THR A 345 6.27 10.36 14.06
C THR A 345 6.05 11.16 12.77
N TYR A 346 4.96 10.87 12.04
CA TYR A 346 4.73 11.38 10.68
C TYR A 346 4.24 12.81 10.65
N VAL A 347 3.36 13.24 11.57
CA VAL A 347 2.83 14.62 11.53
C VAL A 347 3.95 15.66 11.66
N PRO A 348 4.86 15.60 12.65
CA PRO A 348 5.99 16.53 12.71
C PRO A 348 6.93 16.40 11.50
N GLY A 349 7.17 15.18 11.01
CA GLY A 349 7.97 14.98 9.80
C GLY A 349 7.37 15.63 8.57
N LEU A 350 6.04 15.55 8.38
CA LEU A 350 5.33 16.14 7.25
C LEU A 350 5.30 17.67 7.30
N ILE A 351 5.22 18.25 8.51
CA ILE A 351 5.22 19.70 8.73
C ILE A 351 6.62 20.28 8.57
N TYR A 352 7.63 19.65 9.19
CA TYR A 352 8.96 20.25 9.32
C TYR A 352 9.97 19.80 8.25
N ASP A 353 9.96 18.53 7.81
CA ASP A 353 10.88 18.04 6.78
C ASP A 353 10.40 16.75 6.09
N ARG A 354 9.64 16.91 4.99
CA ARG A 354 9.09 15.80 4.19
C ARG A 354 10.17 14.93 3.55
N GLN A 355 11.29 15.52 3.15
CA GLN A 355 12.38 14.76 2.51
C GLN A 355 13.09 13.86 3.52
N LEU A 356 13.35 14.37 4.73
CA LEU A 356 13.89 13.55 5.82
C LEU A 356 12.94 12.39 6.14
N LEU A 357 11.64 12.67 6.26
CA LEU A 357 10.64 11.63 6.51
C LEU A 357 10.59 10.58 5.39
N HIS A 358 10.71 11.00 4.12
CA HIS A 358 10.81 10.08 2.98
C HIS A 358 12.04 9.14 3.13
N VAL A 359 13.24 9.69 3.34
CA VAL A 359 14.46 8.88 3.49
C VAL A 359 14.39 7.98 4.73
N ALA A 360 13.93 8.51 5.87
CA ALA A 360 13.81 7.75 7.11
C ALA A 360 12.80 6.61 7.01
N SER A 361 11.65 6.82 6.36
CA SER A 361 10.65 5.76 6.16
C SER A 361 11.14 4.64 5.23
N VAL A 362 11.92 4.96 4.19
CA VAL A 362 12.60 3.95 3.35
C VAL A 362 13.62 3.17 4.17
N GLY A 363 14.45 3.85 4.97
CA GLY A 363 15.38 3.17 5.88
C GLY A 363 14.66 2.26 6.88
N CYS A 364 13.54 2.72 7.43
CA CYS A 364 12.69 1.93 8.33
C CYS A 364 12.12 0.69 7.63
N LEU A 365 11.73 0.79 6.34
CA LEU A 365 11.27 -0.36 5.55
C LEU A 365 12.38 -1.41 5.46
N VAL A 366 13.62 -1.00 5.14
CA VAL A 366 14.77 -1.92 5.08
C VAL A 366 15.00 -2.59 6.43
N VAL A 367 14.98 -1.83 7.53
CA VAL A 367 15.14 -2.37 8.88
C VAL A 367 14.04 -3.37 9.22
N PHE A 368 12.77 -3.06 8.91
CA PHE A 368 11.65 -3.97 9.17
C PHE A 368 11.81 -5.27 8.37
N MET A 369 12.17 -5.19 7.09
CA MET A 369 12.43 -6.37 6.26
C MET A 369 13.59 -7.21 6.80
N LEU A 370 14.70 -6.59 7.21
CA LEU A 370 15.86 -7.30 7.77
C LEU A 370 15.53 -7.99 9.11
N LEU A 371 14.84 -7.29 10.01
CA LEU A 371 14.37 -7.87 11.28
C LEU A 371 13.41 -9.03 11.02
N GLU A 372 12.56 -8.90 10.02
CA GLU A 372 11.64 -9.94 9.62
C GLU A 372 12.35 -11.16 9.02
N TYR A 373 13.42 -10.99 8.23
CA TYR A 373 14.27 -12.09 7.78
C TYR A 373 14.98 -12.78 8.95
N VAL A 374 15.54 -12.01 9.88
CA VAL A 374 16.18 -12.53 11.10
C VAL A 374 15.18 -13.35 11.93
N ARG A 375 13.94 -12.86 12.08
CA ARG A 375 12.85 -13.56 12.77
C ARG A 375 12.43 -14.82 12.02
N TYR A 376 12.16 -14.72 10.73
CA TYR A 376 11.63 -15.79 9.89
C TYR A 376 12.61 -16.96 9.80
N PHE A 377 13.87 -16.68 9.46
CA PHE A 377 14.94 -17.68 9.38
C PHE A 377 15.55 -18.05 10.73
N ARG A 378 15.09 -17.46 11.84
CA ARG A 378 15.58 -17.75 13.22
C ARG A 378 17.08 -17.54 13.38
N ILE A 379 17.60 -16.49 12.76
CA ILE A 379 19.03 -16.14 12.76
C ILE A 379 19.47 -15.77 14.18
N ARG A 380 20.53 -16.41 14.69
CA ARG A 380 21.10 -16.12 16.01
C ARG A 380 21.86 -14.78 16.03
N PRO A 381 21.93 -14.09 17.18
CA PRO A 381 21.33 -14.46 18.47
C PRO A 381 19.87 -14.00 18.66
N THR A 382 19.37 -13.09 17.82
CA THR A 382 18.12 -12.35 18.09
C THR A 382 16.87 -12.94 17.46
N GLY A 383 16.96 -13.86 16.50
CA GLY A 383 15.80 -14.38 15.76
C GLY A 383 14.74 -15.02 16.66
N GLN A 384 15.16 -15.81 17.66
CA GLN A 384 14.23 -16.41 18.62
C GLN A 384 13.60 -15.36 19.56
N LEU A 385 14.38 -14.36 19.98
CA LEU A 385 13.89 -13.24 20.80
C LEU A 385 12.82 -12.45 20.04
N LEU A 386 13.09 -12.06 18.79
CA LEU A 386 12.13 -11.36 17.94
C LEU A 386 10.84 -12.16 17.77
N ARG A 387 10.96 -13.47 17.51
CA ARG A 387 9.78 -14.33 17.36
C ARG A 387 8.94 -14.33 18.63
N GLN A 388 9.56 -14.50 19.80
CA GLN A 388 8.84 -14.48 21.08
C GLN A 388 8.13 -13.14 21.32
N LEU A 389 8.84 -12.03 21.13
CA LEU A 389 8.31 -10.68 21.32
C LEU A 389 7.14 -10.37 20.39
N LEU A 390 7.24 -10.76 19.11
CA LEU A 390 6.26 -10.45 18.08
C LEU A 390 5.07 -11.42 18.05
N THR A 391 5.20 -12.63 18.60
CA THR A 391 4.10 -13.61 18.64
C THR A 391 2.86 -13.07 19.34
N LEU A 392 3.04 -12.16 20.31
CA LEU A 392 1.93 -11.53 21.03
C LEU A 392 1.08 -10.62 20.12
N PHE A 393 1.64 -10.10 19.04
CA PHE A 393 1.02 -9.10 18.16
C PHE A 393 0.47 -9.66 16.85
N LEU A 394 0.57 -10.98 16.62
CA LEU A 394 0.06 -11.63 15.41
C LEU A 394 -1.46 -11.46 15.27
N ASP A 395 -1.92 -11.09 14.08
CA ASP A 395 -3.34 -11.08 13.71
C ASP A 395 -3.76 -12.29 12.86
N GLU A 396 -5.07 -12.42 12.60
CA GLU A 396 -5.64 -13.29 11.56
C GLU A 396 -5.03 -13.01 10.17
N ARG A 397 -4.63 -11.74 9.94
CA ARG A 397 -3.98 -11.27 8.71
C ARG A 397 -2.56 -11.80 8.52
N ASP A 398 -1.88 -12.18 9.60
CA ASP A 398 -0.50 -12.69 9.59
C ASP A 398 -0.49 -14.24 9.58
N SER A 399 -1.18 -14.82 8.59
CA SER A 399 -1.33 -16.28 8.44
C SER A 399 -0.17 -16.96 7.73
N GLY A 400 0.69 -16.19 7.05
CA GLY A 400 1.82 -16.68 6.26
C GLY A 400 3.15 -16.72 7.04
N PRO A 401 4.26 -17.05 6.36
CA PRO A 401 5.59 -17.04 6.95
C PRO A 401 6.02 -15.66 7.47
N LEU A 402 5.63 -14.59 6.76
CA LEU A 402 5.93 -13.21 7.12
C LEU A 402 4.77 -12.57 7.89
N ILE A 403 5.12 -11.71 8.85
CA ILE A 403 4.24 -10.80 9.57
C ILE A 403 4.19 -9.51 8.76
N LEU A 404 3.10 -9.27 8.04
CA LEU A 404 3.00 -8.14 7.13
C LEU A 404 2.29 -6.94 7.76
N THR A 405 1.52 -7.12 8.83
CA THR A 405 0.71 -6.03 9.42
C THR A 405 1.52 -4.78 9.76
N HIS A 406 2.71 -4.92 10.35
CA HIS A 406 3.56 -3.78 10.72
C HIS A 406 4.27 -3.15 9.51
N ILE A 407 4.60 -3.95 8.50
CA ILE A 407 5.13 -3.47 7.21
C ILE A 407 4.04 -2.69 6.47
N TYR A 408 2.80 -3.19 6.44
CA TYR A 408 1.68 -2.50 5.82
C TYR A 408 1.27 -1.23 6.55
N LEU A 409 1.39 -1.17 7.87
CA LEU A 409 1.21 0.08 8.61
C LEU A 409 2.22 1.14 8.12
N LEU A 410 3.51 0.78 8.03
CA LEU A 410 4.55 1.67 7.50
C LEU A 410 4.28 2.06 6.04
N LEU A 411 3.97 1.10 5.18
CA LEU A 411 3.65 1.37 3.76
C LEU A 411 2.43 2.28 3.62
N GLY A 412 1.38 2.06 4.40
CA GLY A 412 0.16 2.86 4.38
C GLY A 412 0.40 4.33 4.62
N VAL A 413 1.24 4.67 5.60
CA VAL A 413 1.58 6.06 5.90
C VAL A 413 2.67 6.64 5.00
N SER A 414 3.51 5.80 4.39
CA SER A 414 4.65 6.25 3.58
C SER A 414 4.34 6.37 2.08
N LEU A 415 3.48 5.51 1.54
CA LEU A 415 3.13 5.51 0.11
C LEU A 415 2.62 6.88 -0.38
N PRO A 416 1.74 7.60 0.34
CA PRO A 416 1.34 8.95 -0.06
C PRO A 416 2.50 9.93 -0.22
N ILE A 417 3.58 9.74 0.54
CA ILE A 417 4.80 10.56 0.49
C ILE A 417 5.69 10.11 -0.68
N TRP A 418 5.86 8.80 -0.86
CA TRP A 418 6.69 8.21 -1.93
C TRP A 418 6.10 8.42 -3.32
N LEU A 419 4.77 8.45 -3.42
CA LEU A 419 4.02 8.68 -4.66
C LEU A 419 3.72 10.16 -4.91
N PHE A 420 4.00 11.04 -3.94
CA PHE A 420 3.75 12.47 -4.09
C PHE A 420 4.57 13.03 -5.27
N PRO A 421 3.95 13.71 -6.24
CA PRO A 421 4.64 14.13 -7.45
C PRO A 421 5.42 15.43 -7.21
N GLY A 422 6.48 15.36 -6.41
CA GLY A 422 7.37 16.48 -6.08
C GLY A 422 7.76 17.33 -7.31
N PRO A 423 8.18 16.70 -8.43
CA PRO A 423 8.52 17.41 -9.67
C PRO A 423 7.36 18.11 -10.38
N CYS A 424 6.12 17.78 -10.04
CA CYS A 424 4.89 18.43 -10.52
C CYS A 424 4.32 19.43 -9.50
N THR A 425 5.05 19.69 -8.41
CA THR A 425 4.64 20.61 -7.34
C THR A 425 5.72 21.66 -7.07
N PRO A 426 5.86 22.70 -7.92
CA PRO A 426 6.96 23.66 -7.84
C PRO A 426 7.05 24.41 -6.50
N LYS A 427 5.91 24.60 -5.82
CA LYS A 427 5.82 25.26 -4.50
C LYS A 427 5.88 24.29 -3.32
N GLY A 428 6.11 23.00 -3.56
CA GLY A 428 6.16 21.96 -2.53
C GLY A 428 4.81 21.55 -1.92
N THR A 429 3.74 22.30 -2.18
CA THR A 429 2.37 21.98 -1.75
C THR A 429 1.39 22.19 -2.90
N LEU A 430 0.41 21.30 -3.00
CA LEU A 430 -0.70 21.39 -3.95
C LEU A 430 -1.81 22.32 -3.42
N PRO A 431 -2.55 23.03 -4.27
CA PRO A 431 -3.69 23.84 -3.83
C PRO A 431 -4.88 22.98 -3.39
N GLY A 432 -5.74 23.54 -2.54
CA GLY A 432 -7.03 22.94 -2.19
C GLY A 432 -6.89 21.62 -1.42
N ALA A 433 -7.73 20.64 -1.75
CA ALA A 433 -7.66 19.29 -1.18
C ALA A 433 -6.30 18.62 -1.39
N GLY A 434 -5.60 18.96 -2.47
CA GLY A 434 -4.27 18.45 -2.79
C GLY A 434 -3.23 18.70 -1.70
N ALA A 435 -3.38 19.76 -0.90
CA ALA A 435 -2.47 20.06 0.20
C ALA A 435 -2.43 18.94 1.26
N LEU A 436 -3.50 18.14 1.37
CA LEU A 436 -3.64 17.03 2.32
C LEU A 436 -3.13 15.70 1.77
N VAL A 437 -2.71 15.63 0.50
CA VAL A 437 -2.27 14.38 -0.13
C VAL A 437 -1.14 13.69 0.65
N PRO A 438 -0.06 14.37 1.09
CA PRO A 438 0.98 13.72 1.90
C PRO A 438 0.47 13.17 3.24
N TYR A 439 -0.64 13.73 3.75
CA TYR A 439 -1.28 13.34 5.01
C TYR A 439 -2.28 12.18 4.85
N ALA A 440 -2.55 11.70 3.63
CA ALA A 440 -3.59 10.70 3.38
C ALA A 440 -3.46 9.44 4.26
N GLY A 441 -2.24 8.93 4.45
CA GLY A 441 -2.02 7.75 5.30
C GLY A 441 -2.19 8.04 6.79
N VAL A 442 -1.76 9.23 7.24
CA VAL A 442 -1.97 9.68 8.63
C VAL A 442 -3.46 9.83 8.92
N LEU A 443 -4.21 10.45 8.01
CA LEU A 443 -5.65 10.67 8.17
C LEU A 443 -6.42 9.34 8.13
N ALA A 444 -6.21 8.51 7.10
CA ALA A 444 -6.98 7.29 6.91
C ALA A 444 -6.67 6.22 7.97
N VAL A 445 -5.39 5.91 8.19
CA VAL A 445 -4.96 4.80 9.03
C VAL A 445 -4.57 5.28 10.43
N GLY A 446 -3.78 6.35 10.52
CA GLY A 446 -3.32 6.88 11.79
C GLY A 446 -4.47 7.38 12.68
N VAL A 447 -5.37 8.19 12.11
CA VAL A 447 -6.49 8.81 12.82
C VAL A 447 -7.78 8.01 12.63
N GLY A 448 -8.24 7.85 11.38
CA GLY A 448 -9.53 7.26 11.05
C GLY A 448 -9.72 5.84 11.57
N ASP A 449 -8.91 4.90 11.09
CA ASP A 449 -8.97 3.49 11.52
C ASP A 449 -8.73 3.31 13.04
N THR A 450 -7.84 4.12 13.63
CA THR A 450 -7.61 4.11 15.08
C THR A 450 -8.87 4.48 15.85
N VAL A 451 -9.48 5.62 15.53
CA VAL A 451 -10.69 6.11 16.22
C VAL A 451 -11.87 5.17 15.94
N ALA A 452 -12.07 4.72 14.70
CA ALA A 452 -13.11 3.76 14.35
C ALA A 452 -13.03 2.50 15.21
N SER A 453 -11.82 1.95 15.39
CA SER A 453 -11.62 0.72 16.13
C SER A 453 -11.79 0.90 17.64
N VAL A 454 -11.28 2.01 18.21
CA VAL A 454 -11.38 2.29 19.65
C VAL A 454 -12.82 2.60 20.04
N PHE A 455 -13.48 3.54 19.36
CA PHE A 455 -14.84 3.94 19.68
C PHE A 455 -15.87 2.91 19.21
N GLY A 456 -15.66 2.28 18.05
CA GLY A 456 -16.56 1.23 17.58
C GLY A 456 -16.56 -0.03 18.45
N SER A 457 -15.44 -0.36 19.08
CA SER A 457 -15.39 -1.51 20.01
C SER A 457 -15.90 -1.21 21.42
N THR A 458 -15.96 0.08 21.82
CA THR A 458 -16.34 0.49 23.18
C THR A 458 -17.75 1.05 23.27
N LEU A 459 -18.16 1.85 22.28
CA LEU A 459 -19.44 2.57 22.23
C LEU A 459 -20.34 2.12 21.06
N GLY A 460 -19.84 1.27 20.17
CA GLY A 460 -20.60 0.88 18.98
C GLY A 460 -21.69 -0.13 19.29
N GLU A 461 -22.94 0.25 19.03
CA GLU A 461 -24.12 -0.60 19.21
C GLU A 461 -24.63 -1.11 17.86
N ILE A 462 -24.70 -0.22 16.87
CA ILE A 462 -25.27 -0.51 15.56
C ILE A 462 -24.18 -0.99 14.60
N ARG A 463 -24.25 -2.26 14.21
CA ARG A 463 -23.31 -2.84 13.23
C ARG A 463 -23.75 -2.59 11.80
N TRP A 464 -22.78 -2.36 10.92
CA TRP A 464 -23.03 -2.38 9.49
C TRP A 464 -23.46 -3.79 9.05
N PRO A 465 -24.47 -3.91 8.16
CA PRO A 465 -24.93 -5.22 7.69
C PRO A 465 -23.80 -6.07 7.10
N GLY A 466 -23.66 -7.29 7.60
CA GLY A 466 -22.66 -8.25 7.12
C GLY A 466 -21.22 -8.01 7.59
N THR A 467 -20.96 -7.01 8.45
CA THR A 467 -19.61 -6.73 8.96
C THR A 467 -19.57 -6.72 10.49
N LYS A 468 -18.36 -6.81 11.05
CA LYS A 468 -18.12 -6.65 12.50
C LYS A 468 -17.96 -5.18 12.90
N LYS A 469 -17.99 -4.25 11.93
CA LYS A 469 -17.75 -2.82 12.12
C LYS A 469 -19.06 -2.12 12.45
N THR A 470 -18.96 -0.99 13.14
CA THR A 470 -20.11 -0.26 13.71
C THR A 470 -20.30 1.09 13.03
N VAL A 471 -21.55 1.52 12.88
CA VAL A 471 -21.91 2.82 12.30
C VAL A 471 -21.31 3.97 13.12
N GLU A 472 -21.33 3.86 14.45
CA GLU A 472 -20.75 4.83 15.38
C GLU A 472 -19.23 4.91 15.22
N GLY A 473 -18.57 3.77 15.02
CA GLY A 473 -17.14 3.72 14.68
C GLY A 473 -16.82 4.48 13.39
N THR A 474 -17.61 4.27 12.33
CA THR A 474 -17.45 5.01 11.07
C THR A 474 -17.71 6.50 11.24
N ALA A 475 -18.77 6.89 11.94
CA ALA A 475 -19.11 8.30 12.19
C ALA A 475 -18.05 9.04 13.01
N THR A 476 -17.55 8.41 14.08
CA THR A 476 -16.47 8.96 14.91
C THR A 476 -15.15 9.06 14.16
N SER A 477 -14.84 8.11 13.26
CA SER A 477 -13.69 8.20 12.35
C SER A 477 -13.77 9.39 11.42
N ILE A 478 -14.93 9.64 10.78
CA ILE A 478 -15.14 10.82 9.92
C ILE A 478 -14.92 12.10 10.73
N PHE A 479 -15.53 12.19 11.91
CA PHE A 479 -15.41 13.35 12.78
C PHE A 479 -13.96 13.60 13.23
N ALA A 480 -13.23 12.55 13.62
CA ALA A 480 -11.84 12.66 14.04
C ALA A 480 -10.90 13.07 12.89
N GLN A 481 -11.14 12.57 11.68
CA GLN A 481 -10.37 12.99 10.50
C GLN A 481 -10.63 14.46 10.15
N ILE A 482 -11.87 14.94 10.27
CA ILE A 482 -12.20 16.36 10.08
C ILE A 482 -11.49 17.23 11.14
N ILE A 483 -11.50 16.81 12.41
CA ILE A 483 -10.74 17.50 13.47
C ILE A 483 -9.24 17.50 13.16
N ALA A 484 -8.68 16.36 12.73
CA ALA A 484 -7.28 16.27 12.38
C ALA A 484 -6.92 17.23 11.23
N VAL A 485 -7.78 17.34 10.20
CA VAL A 485 -7.61 18.35 9.14
C VAL A 485 -7.64 19.76 9.71
N ALA A 486 -8.57 20.08 10.62
CA ALA A 486 -8.63 21.39 11.25
C ALA A 486 -7.36 21.70 12.07
N LEU A 487 -6.80 20.72 12.79
CA LEU A 487 -5.54 20.87 13.51
C LEU A 487 -4.37 21.08 12.53
N LEU A 488 -4.33 20.36 11.41
CA LEU A 488 -3.30 20.54 10.39
C LEU A 488 -3.34 21.95 9.79
N LEU A 489 -4.51 22.56 9.61
CA LEU A 489 -4.60 23.96 9.16
C LEU A 489 -3.99 24.96 10.15
N ILE A 490 -4.02 24.63 11.43
CA ILE A 490 -3.45 25.49 12.49
C ILE A 490 -1.94 25.32 12.56
N PHE A 491 -1.44 24.09 12.46
CA PHE A 491 -0.02 23.77 12.69
C PHE A 491 0.84 23.73 11.42
N ASP A 492 0.26 23.44 10.25
CA ASP A 492 0.95 23.45 8.96
C ASP A 492 0.52 24.67 8.14
N GLY A 493 1.28 25.76 8.26
CA GLY A 493 1.04 26.99 7.50
C GLY A 493 1.17 26.82 5.97
N THR A 494 1.64 25.67 5.49
CA THR A 494 1.68 25.37 4.05
C THR A 494 0.35 24.83 3.51
N VAL A 495 -0.55 24.35 4.38
CA VAL A 495 -1.84 23.78 3.99
C VAL A 495 -2.87 24.87 3.79
N ASN A 496 -3.39 24.99 2.56
CA ASN A 496 -4.49 25.89 2.22
C ASN A 496 -5.56 25.15 1.40
N LEU A 497 -6.72 24.92 2.02
CA LEU A 497 -7.80 24.12 1.44
C LEU A 497 -8.73 24.89 0.50
N ASN A 498 -8.63 26.23 0.46
CA ASN A 498 -9.49 27.09 -0.35
C ASN A 498 -10.98 26.70 -0.24
N THR A 499 -11.68 26.46 -1.34
CA THR A 499 -13.11 26.06 -1.36
C THR A 499 -13.34 24.54 -1.35
N SER A 500 -12.29 23.73 -1.12
CA SER A 500 -12.34 22.27 -1.28
C SER A 500 -12.93 21.50 -0.08
N TYR A 501 -13.53 22.17 0.92
CA TYR A 501 -14.03 21.52 2.14
C TYR A 501 -15.06 20.41 1.87
N SER A 502 -16.01 20.64 0.97
CA SER A 502 -17.04 19.63 0.63
C SER A 502 -16.42 18.37 0.02
N TRP A 503 -15.42 18.55 -0.85
CA TRP A 503 -14.67 17.46 -1.45
C TRP A 503 -13.88 16.67 -0.43
N ILE A 504 -13.24 17.34 0.54
CA ILE A 504 -12.48 16.69 1.61
C ILE A 504 -13.41 15.85 2.50
N VAL A 505 -14.57 16.39 2.88
CA VAL A 505 -15.56 15.66 3.67
C VAL A 505 -16.11 14.46 2.90
N GLY A 506 -16.44 14.62 1.62
CA GLY A 506 -16.86 13.52 0.76
C GLY A 506 -15.78 12.43 0.65
N SER A 507 -14.52 12.83 0.47
CA SER A 507 -13.37 11.92 0.36
C SER A 507 -13.15 11.11 1.64
N ILE A 508 -13.13 11.76 2.80
CA ILE A 508 -13.03 11.13 4.12
C ILE A 508 -14.21 10.18 4.36
N THR A 509 -15.42 10.58 3.97
CA THR A 509 -16.63 9.76 4.12
C THR A 509 -16.54 8.48 3.28
N LEU A 510 -16.18 8.58 2.00
CA LEU A 510 -16.02 7.42 1.12
C LEU A 510 -14.96 6.44 1.63
N VAL A 511 -13.83 6.94 2.11
CA VAL A 511 -12.75 6.08 2.66
C VAL A 511 -13.16 5.45 4.00
N SER A 512 -13.90 6.17 4.84
CA SER A 512 -14.42 5.62 6.09
C SER A 512 -15.51 4.57 5.85
N LEU A 513 -16.32 4.72 4.79
CA LEU A 513 -17.24 3.68 4.34
C LEU A 513 -16.48 2.48 3.76
N LEU A 514 -15.38 2.70 3.03
CA LEU A 514 -14.54 1.62 2.54
C LEU A 514 -13.94 0.81 3.70
N GLU A 515 -13.48 1.47 4.78
CA GLU A 515 -13.01 0.83 6.02
C GLU A 515 -14.06 -0.07 6.66
N ALA A 516 -15.32 0.37 6.66
CA ALA A 516 -16.42 -0.37 7.28
C ALA A 516 -16.71 -1.72 6.59
N TYR A 517 -16.44 -1.82 5.29
CA TYR A 517 -16.82 -2.97 4.45
C TYR A 517 -15.66 -3.77 3.90
N THR A 518 -14.44 -3.22 3.84
CA THR A 518 -13.29 -3.94 3.30
C THR A 518 -12.83 -5.05 4.25
N SER A 519 -12.58 -6.22 3.67
CA SER A 519 -11.94 -7.34 4.38
C SER A 519 -10.44 -7.46 4.07
N GLN A 520 -9.93 -6.60 3.19
CA GLN A 520 -8.52 -6.49 2.85
C GLN A 520 -7.75 -5.78 3.97
N ILE A 521 -6.42 -5.71 3.82
CA ILE A 521 -5.61 -4.93 4.74
C ILE A 521 -5.84 -3.43 4.49
N ASP A 522 -6.72 -2.87 5.32
CA ASP A 522 -7.04 -1.45 5.49
C ASP A 522 -5.80 -0.55 5.51
N ASN A 523 -4.72 -0.97 6.19
CA ASN A 523 -3.46 -0.24 6.25
C ASN A 523 -2.87 0.05 4.86
N LEU A 524 -3.14 -0.77 3.85
CA LEU A 524 -2.66 -0.55 2.49
C LEU A 524 -3.68 0.20 1.62
N MET A 525 -4.95 -0.20 1.70
CA MET A 525 -5.98 0.26 0.77
C MET A 525 -6.49 1.68 1.06
N LEU A 526 -6.78 1.98 2.32
CA LEU A 526 -7.44 3.24 2.69
C LEU A 526 -6.58 4.47 2.36
N PRO A 527 -5.26 4.49 2.66
CA PRO A 527 -4.40 5.61 2.29
C PRO A 527 -4.34 5.88 0.79
N LEU A 528 -4.32 4.82 -0.03
CA LEU A 528 -4.20 4.95 -1.48
C LEU A 528 -5.48 5.53 -2.10
N TYR A 529 -6.64 5.11 -1.61
CA TYR A 529 -7.91 5.70 -2.05
C TYR A 529 -8.09 7.15 -1.58
N LEU A 530 -7.70 7.46 -0.34
CA LEU A 530 -7.72 8.84 0.13
C LEU A 530 -6.73 9.70 -0.66
N PHE A 531 -5.54 9.17 -0.98
CA PHE A 531 -4.56 9.82 -1.85
C PHE A 531 -5.16 10.16 -3.21
N VAL A 532 -5.81 9.20 -3.88
CA VAL A 532 -6.46 9.41 -5.19
C VAL A 532 -7.50 10.52 -5.11
N LEU A 533 -8.40 10.45 -4.12
CA LEU A 533 -9.50 11.41 -3.97
C LEU A 533 -9.02 12.82 -3.64
N LEU A 534 -7.96 12.96 -2.84
CA LEU A 534 -7.36 14.27 -2.53
C LEU A 534 -6.50 14.80 -3.68
N MET A 535 -5.98 13.92 -4.54
CA MET A 535 -5.15 14.28 -5.67
C MET A 535 -5.93 14.88 -6.84
N ILE A 536 -7.16 14.46 -7.09
CA ILE A 536 -8.06 15.05 -8.10
C ILE A 536 -8.72 16.32 -7.55
#